data_AF-A0A6L3AD26-F1
#
_entry.id   AF-A0A6L3AD26-F1
#
_cell.length_a   1.000
_cell.length_b   1.000
_cell.length_c   1.000
_cell.angle_alpha   90.00
_cell.angle_beta   90.00
_cell.angle_gamma   90.00
#
_symmetry.space_group_name_H-M   'P 1'
#
loop_
_entity.id
_entity.type
_entity.pdbx_description
1 polymer ?
#
loop_
_entity_poly.entity_id
_entity_poly.type
_entity_poly.pdbx_seq_one_letter_code
_entity_poly.pdbx_strand_id
1 'polypeptide(L)'
;LSQLESLELMIYVNETELGRVTLGAAAEVSIDTFPDRTYEAQVVYISPNAEFTPRNVQTKDERTKLVFGVKLRVDNASGDGTVEAVRERFPAVTVIEERSNLGFAAAANSGIRALPGCDVVCLLNPDAVVLDSGLDAAACYLRDNGDTGVLGARIENMDGTIQPSCRAFPGHLTALFNRHSLATRFLPGNRWSQRYLMTEWNHEDVREVDWVSGACMLIHRRAIDRVGLLDPAYFFSIEDVDYCRRVHDAGLAVRYFPAARIQHRVGGSTKHAAYRAMYAHHRGMWTYYRRHMRGSIPMDAFTAAGIGARLGVHVVSYTLRRLRQRIFAAV
;
A
#
# COMPACT_ATOMS: atom_id res chain seq x y z
N LEU A 1 17.93 -8.21 -5.90
CA LEU A 1 17.35 -8.08 -4.55
C LEU A 1 17.86 -6.77 -3.97
N SER A 2 17.15 -5.65 -4.12
CA SER A 2 17.56 -4.41 -3.45
C SER A 2 16.94 -4.37 -2.05
N GLN A 3 17.76 -4.23 -1.01
CA GLN A 3 17.26 -3.89 0.33
C GLN A 3 16.67 -2.47 0.25
N LEU A 4 15.45 -2.26 0.76
CA LEU A 4 14.82 -0.93 0.85
C LEU A 4 15.02 -0.30 2.24
N GLU A 5 15.76 -0.97 3.12
CA GLU A 5 16.26 -0.38 4.37
C GLU A 5 17.30 0.69 4.07
N SER A 6 17.98 0.60 2.92
CA SER A 6 18.98 1.56 2.52
C SER A 6 18.91 1.83 1.01
N LEU A 7 18.82 3.10 0.62
CA LEU A 7 18.89 3.53 -0.76
C LEU A 7 20.36 3.68 -1.17
N GLU A 8 20.79 2.97 -2.23
CA GLU A 8 22.09 3.22 -2.85
C GLU A 8 21.95 4.31 -3.92
N LEU A 9 22.56 5.48 -3.69
CA LEU A 9 22.71 6.55 -4.66
C LEU A 9 24.10 6.46 -5.30
N MET A 10 24.17 6.50 -6.63
CA MET A 10 25.44 6.66 -7.32
C MET A 10 25.63 8.14 -7.66
N ILE A 11 26.71 8.74 -7.17
CA ILE A 11 27.17 10.07 -7.57
C ILE A 11 28.47 9.94 -8.38
N TYR A 12 28.76 10.92 -9.22
CA TYR A 12 29.98 10.97 -10.02
C TYR A 12 30.86 12.12 -9.51
N VAL A 13 32.01 11.78 -8.97
CA VAL A 13 32.97 12.74 -8.41
C VAL A 13 34.12 12.92 -9.38
N ASN A 14 34.53 14.17 -9.63
CA ASN A 14 35.68 14.45 -10.50
C ASN A 14 36.96 13.86 -9.92
N GLU A 15 37.87 13.43 -10.80
CA GLU A 15 39.20 12.90 -10.42
C GLU A 15 39.94 13.82 -9.42
N THR A 16 39.89 15.14 -9.64
CA THR A 16 40.55 16.15 -8.79
C THR A 16 39.98 16.24 -7.38
N GLU A 17 38.73 15.80 -7.17
CA GLU A 17 38.04 15.87 -5.89
C GLU A 17 37.96 14.50 -5.19
N LEU A 18 38.30 13.42 -5.91
CA LEU A 18 38.23 12.05 -5.40
C LEU A 18 39.04 11.86 -4.12
N GLY A 19 40.20 12.53 -3.99
CA GLY A 19 41.04 12.45 -2.80
C GLY A 19 40.38 12.98 -1.51
N ARG A 20 39.22 13.65 -1.61
CA ARG A 20 38.42 14.12 -0.47
C ARG A 20 37.37 13.10 -0.02
N VAL A 21 37.14 12.04 -0.79
CA VAL A 21 36.10 11.03 -0.53
C VAL A 21 36.76 9.75 -0.04
N THR A 22 36.42 9.32 1.17
CA THR A 22 36.94 8.07 1.75
C THR A 22 35.81 7.07 1.98
N LEU A 23 36.12 5.78 1.83
CA LEU A 23 35.17 4.71 2.12
C LEU A 23 34.78 4.76 3.61
N GLY A 24 33.48 4.73 3.90
CA GLY A 24 32.93 4.83 5.25
C GLY A 24 32.67 6.26 5.74
N ALA A 25 33.09 7.29 5.00
CA ALA A 25 32.81 8.69 5.36
C ALA A 25 31.31 9.00 5.38
N ALA A 26 30.91 9.87 6.32
CA ALA A 26 29.58 10.47 6.32
C ALA A 26 29.46 11.50 5.19
N ALA A 27 28.28 11.62 4.62
CA ALA A 27 27.95 12.57 3.57
C ALA A 27 26.51 13.05 3.75
N GLU A 28 26.25 14.31 3.39
CA GLU A 28 24.89 14.85 3.32
C GLU A 28 24.44 14.90 1.87
N VAL A 29 23.21 14.47 1.61
CA VAL A 29 22.60 14.53 0.28
C VAL A 29 21.41 15.47 0.33
N SER A 30 21.37 16.47 -0.54
CA SER A 30 20.16 17.25 -0.81
C SER A 30 19.58 16.85 -2.17
N ILE A 31 18.28 17.04 -2.35
CA ILE A 31 17.60 16.76 -3.63
C ILE A 31 16.70 17.93 -4.03
N ASP A 32 16.63 18.21 -5.32
CA ASP A 32 15.86 19.36 -5.86
C ASP A 32 14.38 19.34 -5.49
N THR A 33 13.82 18.15 -5.23
CA THR A 33 12.41 17.99 -4.84
C THR A 33 12.12 18.56 -3.44
N PHE A 34 13.12 18.58 -2.56
CA PHE A 34 13.03 19.09 -1.19
C PHE A 34 14.31 19.89 -0.87
N PRO A 35 14.44 21.12 -1.40
CA PRO A 35 15.69 21.90 -1.32
C PRO A 35 16.09 22.25 0.12
N ASP A 36 15.12 22.31 1.03
CA ASP A 36 15.33 22.64 2.45
C ASP A 36 15.62 21.40 3.32
N ARG A 37 15.84 20.22 2.72
CA ARG A 37 16.12 18.96 3.44
C ARG A 37 17.45 18.35 3.02
N THR A 38 18.21 17.90 4.01
CA THR A 38 19.41 17.07 3.85
C THR A 38 19.16 15.67 4.39
N TYR A 39 19.74 14.67 3.73
CA TYR A 39 19.67 13.26 4.11
C TYR A 39 21.07 12.77 4.47
N GLU A 40 21.20 12.16 5.64
CA GLU A 40 22.43 11.51 6.08
C GLU A 40 22.73 10.29 5.20
N ALA A 41 23.98 10.17 4.78
CA ALA A 41 24.45 9.11 3.93
C ALA A 41 25.86 8.65 4.32
N GLN A 42 26.21 7.44 3.90
CA GLN A 42 27.56 6.90 4.08
C GLN A 42 28.15 6.46 2.75
N VAL A 43 29.43 6.76 2.51
CA VAL A 43 30.16 6.24 1.34
C VAL A 43 30.40 4.75 1.51
N VAL A 44 29.75 3.93 0.67
CA VAL A 44 29.84 2.45 0.76
C VAL A 44 30.61 1.80 -0.37
N TYR A 45 30.92 2.57 -1.41
CA TYR A 45 31.75 2.10 -2.53
C TYR A 45 32.34 3.27 -3.31
N ILE A 46 33.58 3.12 -3.76
CA ILE A 46 34.25 4.04 -4.70
C ILE A 46 34.74 3.17 -5.86
N SER A 47 34.36 3.52 -7.09
CA SER A 47 34.80 2.80 -8.28
C SER A 47 36.33 2.88 -8.42
N PRO A 48 37.02 1.76 -8.72
CA PRO A 48 38.45 1.79 -9.02
C PRO A 48 38.75 2.30 -10.44
N ASN A 49 37.74 2.35 -11.31
CA ASN A 49 37.87 2.77 -12.71
C ASN A 49 37.16 4.10 -12.92
N ALA A 50 37.85 5.02 -13.59
CA ALA A 50 37.27 6.28 -14.05
C ALA A 50 36.40 6.05 -15.29
N GLU A 51 35.33 6.84 -15.40
CA GLU A 51 34.44 6.89 -16.56
C GLU A 51 34.38 8.33 -17.08
N PHE A 52 34.09 8.50 -18.36
CA PHE A 52 33.68 9.82 -18.86
C PHE A 52 32.21 10.05 -18.47
N THR A 53 31.86 11.31 -18.19
CA THR A 53 30.54 11.73 -17.66
C THR A 53 29.32 11.02 -18.28
N PRO A 54 28.23 10.82 -17.50
CA PRO A 54 27.07 10.03 -17.92
C PRO A 54 26.38 10.57 -19.19
N ARG A 55 25.66 9.70 -19.91
CA ARG A 55 25.07 9.92 -21.26
C ARG A 55 24.13 11.13 -21.45
N ASN A 56 23.81 11.88 -20.39
CA ASN A 56 22.87 13.00 -20.41
C ASN A 56 23.58 14.32 -20.04
N VAL A 57 24.54 14.74 -20.86
CA VAL A 57 25.34 15.95 -20.64
C VAL A 57 25.09 16.97 -21.76
N GLN A 58 24.73 18.20 -21.38
CA GLN A 58 24.24 19.25 -22.28
C GLN A 58 25.34 20.17 -22.84
N THR A 59 26.59 20.09 -22.35
CA THR A 59 27.70 20.92 -22.86
C THR A 59 28.94 20.12 -23.25
N LYS A 60 29.82 20.71 -24.08
CA LYS A 60 31.05 20.07 -24.61
C LYS A 60 32.15 19.97 -23.55
N ASP A 61 32.24 20.92 -22.63
CA ASP A 61 33.22 20.96 -21.53
C ASP A 61 32.93 19.92 -20.43
N GLU A 62 31.68 19.50 -20.30
CA GLU A 62 31.28 18.45 -19.37
C GLU A 62 31.58 17.04 -19.91
N ARG A 63 31.88 16.86 -21.21
CA ARG A 63 32.15 15.56 -21.86
C ARG A 63 33.61 15.08 -21.76
N THR A 64 34.52 15.89 -21.23
CA THR A 64 35.97 15.62 -21.25
C THR A 64 36.58 15.32 -19.87
N LYS A 65 35.76 15.30 -18.81
CA LYS A 65 36.23 15.09 -17.43
C LYS A 65 36.08 13.64 -17.01
N LEU A 66 37.17 13.08 -16.45
CA LEU A 66 37.16 11.78 -15.79
C LEU A 66 36.44 11.91 -14.44
N VAL A 67 35.44 11.04 -14.26
CA VAL A 67 34.67 10.94 -13.02
C VAL A 67 34.74 9.52 -12.48
N PHE A 68 34.64 9.38 -11.17
CA PHE A 68 34.57 8.10 -10.49
C PHE A 68 33.17 7.93 -9.89
N GLY A 69 32.55 6.77 -10.13
CA GLY A 69 31.28 6.42 -9.50
C GLY A 69 31.48 6.15 -8.01
N VAL A 70 30.84 6.92 -7.15
CA VAL A 70 30.81 6.74 -5.70
C VAL A 70 29.39 6.37 -5.29
N LYS A 71 29.23 5.25 -4.57
CA LYS A 71 27.94 4.88 -3.99
C LYS A 71 27.81 5.42 -2.58
N LEU A 72 26.73 6.15 -2.35
CA LEU A 72 26.25 6.54 -1.05
C LEU A 72 25.10 5.62 -0.63
N ARG A 73 25.10 5.21 0.64
CA ARG A 73 23.98 4.51 1.27
C ARG A 73 23.22 5.51 2.13
N VAL A 74 21.96 5.75 1.79
CA VAL A 74 21.03 6.58 2.57
C VAL A 74 20.11 5.65 3.36
N ASP A 75 19.98 5.87 4.66
CA ASP A 75 19.08 5.07 5.50
C ASP A 75 17.62 5.41 5.19
N ASN A 76 16.76 4.40 5.05
CA ASN A 76 15.36 4.54 4.68
C ASN A 76 14.43 3.94 5.76
N ALA A 77 14.75 4.24 7.02
CA ALA A 77 13.74 4.35 8.07
C ALA A 77 13.00 5.69 7.93
N SER A 78 11.74 5.81 8.37
CA SER A 78 10.87 6.98 8.15
C SER A 78 11.31 8.24 8.94
N GLY A 79 12.56 8.67 8.79
CA GLY A 79 13.14 9.86 9.41
C GLY A 79 12.78 11.16 8.68
N ASP A 80 11.57 11.26 8.11
CA ASP A 80 11.11 12.44 7.38
C ASP A 80 10.60 13.57 8.30
N GLY A 81 10.80 13.41 9.62
CA GLY A 81 10.35 14.30 10.69
C GLY A 81 8.90 14.11 11.10
N THR A 82 8.17 13.16 10.49
CA THR A 82 6.73 12.98 10.76
C THR A 82 6.47 12.54 12.19
N VAL A 83 7.30 11.66 12.74
CA VAL A 83 7.13 11.13 14.11
C VAL A 83 7.30 12.25 15.13
N GLU A 84 8.34 13.07 14.99
CA GLU A 84 8.61 14.23 15.84
C GLU A 84 7.47 15.24 15.74
N ALA A 85 7.04 15.56 14.52
CA ALA A 85 5.93 16.48 14.27
C ALA A 85 4.61 15.99 14.89
N VAL A 86 4.32 14.69 14.84
CA VAL A 86 3.13 14.11 15.49
C VAL A 86 3.23 14.20 17.00
N ARG A 87 4.39 13.85 17.59
CA ARG A 87 4.60 13.95 19.05
C ARG A 87 4.47 15.38 19.55
N GLU A 88 5.00 16.35 18.80
CA GLU A 88 4.92 17.78 19.13
C GLU A 88 3.49 18.31 18.99
N ARG A 89 2.82 18.02 17.87
CA ARG A 89 1.49 18.57 17.57
C ARG A 89 0.37 17.90 18.34
N PHE A 90 0.51 16.61 18.64
CA PHE A 90 -0.52 15.78 19.25
C PHE A 90 0.05 15.00 20.45
N PRO A 91 0.36 15.67 21.57
CA PRO A 91 0.99 15.03 22.73
C PRO A 91 0.13 13.94 23.38
N ALA A 92 -1.17 13.92 23.12
CA ALA A 92 -2.09 12.88 23.57
C ALA A 92 -2.04 11.59 22.70
N VAL A 93 -1.41 11.64 21.52
CA VAL A 93 -1.30 10.50 20.61
C VAL A 93 -0.08 9.66 20.99
N THR A 94 -0.32 8.38 21.23
CA THR A 94 0.77 7.41 21.40
C THR A 94 1.32 7.03 20.03
N VAL A 95 2.59 7.30 19.79
CA VAL A 95 3.29 6.92 18.54
C VAL A 95 4.09 5.65 18.78
N ILE A 96 3.79 4.60 18.01
CA ILE A 96 4.55 3.35 18.00
C ILE A 96 5.44 3.36 16.75
N GLU A 97 6.74 3.31 16.98
CA GLU A 97 7.75 3.36 15.93
C GLU A 97 8.35 1.97 15.73
N GLU A 98 8.25 1.46 14.51
CA GLU A 98 8.83 0.18 14.14
C GLU A 98 10.23 0.37 13.57
N ARG A 99 11.16 -0.50 13.97
CA ARG A 99 12.56 -0.44 13.51
C ARG A 99 12.74 -0.80 12.04
N SER A 100 11.74 -1.41 11.43
CA SER A 100 11.75 -1.81 10.02
C SER A 100 10.33 -1.81 9.45
N ASN A 101 10.22 -1.81 8.13
CA ASN A 101 8.93 -1.90 7.47
C ASN A 101 8.36 -3.33 7.58
N LEU A 102 7.45 -3.53 8.55
CA LEU A 102 6.81 -4.82 8.79
C LEU A 102 5.69 -5.15 7.79
N GLY A 103 5.31 -4.19 6.93
CA GLY A 103 4.08 -4.25 6.16
C GLY A 103 2.86 -3.83 6.99
N PHE A 104 1.73 -3.64 6.31
CA PHE A 104 0.54 -3.04 6.92
C PHE A 104 -0.05 -3.90 8.05
N ALA A 105 -0.29 -5.19 7.80
CA ALA A 105 -0.93 -6.07 8.78
C ALA A 105 -0.12 -6.16 10.08
N ALA A 106 1.20 -6.33 9.98
CA ALA A 106 2.06 -6.41 11.15
C ALA A 106 2.16 -5.08 11.92
N ALA A 107 2.27 -3.95 11.22
CA ALA A 107 2.30 -2.63 11.85
C ALA A 107 0.94 -2.28 12.53
N ALA A 108 -0.17 -2.56 11.85
CA ALA A 108 -1.51 -2.39 12.42
C ALA A 108 -1.68 -3.24 13.70
N ASN A 109 -1.17 -4.47 13.70
CA ASN A 109 -1.20 -5.34 14.86
C ASN A 109 -0.43 -4.78 16.06
N SER A 110 0.70 -4.09 15.84
CA SER A 110 1.42 -3.39 16.92
C SER A 110 0.52 -2.31 17.56
N GLY A 111 -0.20 -1.55 16.74
CA GLY A 111 -1.22 -0.60 17.21
C GLY A 111 -2.35 -1.27 18.00
N ILE A 112 -2.95 -2.34 17.46
CA ILE A 112 -4.05 -3.07 18.11
C ILE A 112 -3.63 -3.62 19.48
N ARG A 113 -2.40 -4.15 19.60
CA ARG A 113 -1.88 -4.69 20.87
C ARG A 113 -1.68 -3.61 21.94
N ALA A 114 -1.42 -2.38 21.54
CA ALA A 114 -1.29 -1.25 22.46
C ALA A 114 -2.64 -0.72 22.99
N LEU A 115 -3.77 -1.30 22.57
CA LEU A 115 -5.11 -0.85 22.93
C LEU A 115 -5.92 -1.92 23.72
N PRO A 116 -5.43 -2.53 24.81
CA PRO A 116 -6.11 -3.66 25.45
C PRO A 116 -7.49 -3.35 26.05
N GLY A 117 -7.81 -2.08 26.33
CA GLY A 117 -9.08 -1.65 26.93
C GLY A 117 -10.13 -1.10 25.97
N CYS A 118 -9.86 -1.11 24.66
CA CYS A 118 -10.78 -0.54 23.66
C CYS A 118 -11.74 -1.59 23.09
N ASP A 119 -13.04 -1.31 23.16
CA ASP A 119 -14.10 -2.15 22.58
C ASP A 119 -14.12 -2.13 21.05
N VAL A 120 -13.68 -1.03 20.45
CA VAL A 120 -13.65 -0.82 19.01
C VAL A 120 -12.27 -0.30 18.63
N VAL A 121 -11.68 -0.90 17.60
CA VAL A 121 -10.44 -0.43 16.97
C VAL A 121 -10.76 0.11 15.58
N CYS A 122 -10.37 1.35 15.30
CA CYS A 122 -10.48 1.92 13.97
C CYS A 122 -9.12 1.86 13.27
N LEU A 123 -9.03 1.08 12.19
CA LEU A 123 -7.91 1.14 11.25
C LEU A 123 -8.23 2.22 10.23
N LEU A 124 -7.36 3.23 10.11
CA LEU A 124 -7.50 4.33 9.18
C LEU A 124 -6.19 4.51 8.42
N ASN A 125 -6.27 4.56 7.10
CA ASN A 125 -5.10 4.82 6.27
C ASN A 125 -4.60 6.27 6.44
N PRO A 126 -3.28 6.52 6.36
CA PRO A 126 -2.71 7.86 6.54
C PRO A 126 -3.06 8.84 5.40
N ASP A 127 -3.48 8.34 4.24
CA ASP A 127 -3.96 9.10 3.09
C ASP A 127 -5.50 9.18 3.00
N ALA A 128 -6.17 8.97 4.14
CA ALA A 128 -7.59 9.19 4.32
C ALA A 128 -7.89 10.47 5.13
N VAL A 129 -9.02 11.11 4.82
CA VAL A 129 -9.55 12.29 5.50
C VAL A 129 -10.95 11.97 6.00
N VAL A 130 -11.20 12.14 7.29
CA VAL A 130 -12.53 11.99 7.89
C VAL A 130 -13.37 13.23 7.58
N LEU A 131 -14.58 13.03 7.04
CA LEU A 131 -15.44 14.12 6.58
C LEU A 131 -16.48 14.56 7.62
N ASP A 132 -16.80 13.70 8.59
CA ASP A 132 -17.86 13.92 9.56
C ASP A 132 -17.60 13.16 10.88
N SER A 133 -18.54 13.28 11.82
CA SER A 133 -18.53 12.53 13.09
C SER A 133 -19.09 11.11 12.95
N GLY A 134 -19.22 10.58 11.73
CA GLY A 134 -19.86 9.29 11.50
C GLY A 134 -19.07 8.10 12.03
N LEU A 135 -17.76 8.25 12.29
CA LEU A 135 -16.96 7.23 12.97
C LEU A 135 -17.44 6.99 14.41
N ASP A 136 -17.94 8.01 15.11
CA ASP A 136 -18.50 7.87 16.44
C ASP A 136 -19.80 7.05 16.38
N ALA A 137 -20.65 7.35 15.40
CA ALA A 137 -21.88 6.58 15.15
C ALA A 137 -21.57 5.12 14.77
N ALA A 138 -20.53 4.87 13.98
CA ALA A 138 -20.07 3.52 13.64
C ALA A 138 -19.56 2.76 14.88
N ALA A 139 -18.84 3.43 15.78
CA ALA A 139 -18.39 2.84 17.03
C ALA A 139 -19.55 2.53 18.00
N CYS A 140 -20.57 3.38 18.07
CA CYS A 140 -21.81 3.07 18.79
C CYS A 140 -22.53 1.87 18.15
N TYR A 141 -22.68 1.86 16.82
CA TYR A 141 -23.33 0.76 16.11
C TYR A 141 -22.67 -0.59 16.40
N LEU A 142 -21.33 -0.68 16.39
CA LEU A 142 -20.61 -1.92 16.70
C LEU A 142 -20.84 -2.40 18.14
N ARG A 143 -21.01 -1.48 19.10
CA ARG A 143 -21.29 -1.84 20.49
C ARG A 143 -22.72 -2.38 20.64
N ASP A 144 -23.67 -1.75 19.94
CA ASP A 144 -25.09 -2.05 20.06
C ASP A 144 -25.54 -3.26 19.20
N ASN A 145 -24.81 -3.61 18.14
CA ASN A 145 -25.16 -4.69 17.21
C ASN A 145 -24.23 -5.88 17.38
N GLY A 146 -24.61 -6.78 18.30
CA GLY A 146 -23.70 -7.80 18.81
C GLY A 146 -23.26 -8.89 17.84
N ASP A 147 -23.92 -8.99 16.69
CA ASP A 147 -23.59 -9.87 15.58
C ASP A 147 -22.58 -9.25 14.60
N THR A 148 -22.32 -7.94 14.66
CA THR A 148 -21.37 -7.26 13.77
C THR A 148 -19.95 -7.37 14.32
N GLY A 149 -19.03 -7.92 13.53
CA GLY A 149 -17.61 -7.95 13.84
C GLY A 149 -16.83 -6.77 13.26
N VAL A 150 -17.22 -6.31 12.07
CA VAL A 150 -16.49 -5.30 11.30
C VAL A 150 -17.45 -4.32 10.62
N LEU A 151 -17.14 -3.03 10.67
CA LEU A 151 -17.73 -2.01 9.82
C LEU A 151 -16.71 -1.42 8.84
N GLY A 152 -17.14 -1.18 7.60
CA GLY A 152 -16.43 -0.34 6.65
C GLY A 152 -17.14 0.99 6.44
N ALA A 153 -16.38 2.07 6.47
CA ALA A 153 -16.90 3.42 6.19
C ALA A 153 -17.28 3.61 4.72
N ARG A 154 -18.14 4.59 4.44
CA ARG A 154 -18.34 5.14 3.10
C ARG A 154 -17.09 5.89 2.67
N ILE A 155 -16.47 5.39 1.61
CA ILE A 155 -15.31 6.04 1.00
C ILE A 155 -15.75 6.85 -0.20
N GLU A 156 -15.32 8.10 -0.25
CA GLU A 156 -15.54 9.03 -1.35
C GLU A 156 -14.22 9.29 -2.09
N ASN A 157 -14.34 9.47 -3.39
CA ASN A 157 -13.26 10.06 -4.20
C ASN A 157 -13.15 11.55 -3.86
N MET A 158 -12.06 12.18 -4.31
CA MET A 158 -11.83 13.61 -4.06
C MET A 158 -12.88 14.52 -4.71
N ASP A 159 -13.64 14.01 -5.69
CA ASP A 159 -14.75 14.71 -6.35
C ASP A 159 -16.11 14.48 -5.65
N GLY A 160 -16.12 13.80 -4.50
CA GLY A 160 -17.33 13.47 -3.73
C GLY A 160 -18.12 12.27 -4.24
N THR A 161 -17.71 11.65 -5.36
CA THR A 161 -18.36 10.43 -5.85
C THR A 161 -18.01 9.23 -4.97
N ILE A 162 -18.90 8.24 -4.88
CA ILE A 162 -18.65 7.02 -4.08
C ILE A 162 -17.48 6.25 -4.68
N GLN A 163 -16.50 5.93 -3.84
CA GLN A 163 -15.43 4.99 -4.15
C GLN A 163 -15.87 3.58 -3.75
N PRO A 164 -15.86 2.60 -4.69
CA PRO A 164 -16.22 1.21 -4.37
C PRO A 164 -15.30 0.63 -3.29
N SER A 165 -15.83 0.49 -2.08
CA SER A 165 -15.10 0.19 -0.84
C SER A 165 -15.58 -1.07 -0.14
N CYS A 166 -16.68 -1.67 -0.57
CA CYS A 166 -17.11 -3.03 -0.20
C CYS A 166 -17.29 -3.88 -1.45
N ARG A 167 -17.11 -5.21 -1.33
CA ARG A 167 -17.21 -6.15 -2.45
C ARG A 167 -17.63 -7.53 -1.94
N ALA A 168 -18.07 -8.37 -2.88
CA ALA A 168 -18.19 -9.80 -2.64
C ALA A 168 -16.80 -10.44 -2.49
N PHE A 169 -16.71 -11.56 -1.78
CA PHE A 169 -15.47 -12.30 -1.65
C PHE A 169 -14.95 -12.75 -3.02
N PRO A 170 -13.62 -12.73 -3.23
CA PRO A 170 -13.04 -13.28 -4.44
C PRO A 170 -13.43 -14.76 -4.61
N GLY A 171 -13.86 -15.11 -5.82
CA GLY A 171 -14.15 -16.44 -6.34
C GLY A 171 -13.15 -16.83 -7.44
N HIS A 172 -13.15 -18.08 -7.89
CA HIS A 172 -12.26 -18.51 -8.99
C HIS A 172 -12.45 -17.68 -10.27
N LEU A 173 -13.67 -17.20 -10.51
CA LEU A 173 -14.02 -16.38 -11.67
C LEU A 173 -13.74 -14.88 -11.46
N THR A 174 -13.29 -14.44 -10.29
CA THR A 174 -13.05 -13.01 -10.01
C THR A 174 -12.01 -12.41 -10.95
N ALA A 175 -11.02 -13.18 -11.42
CA ALA A 175 -10.08 -12.71 -12.43
C ALA A 175 -10.77 -12.23 -13.72
N LEU A 176 -11.91 -12.84 -14.08
CA LEU A 176 -12.69 -12.51 -15.27
C LEU A 176 -13.68 -11.36 -15.07
N PHE A 177 -14.09 -11.05 -13.82
CA PHE A 177 -15.18 -10.11 -13.51
C PHE A 177 -14.84 -9.02 -12.49
N ASN A 178 -13.55 -8.83 -12.18
CA ASN A 178 -13.12 -7.74 -11.30
C ASN A 178 -13.09 -6.38 -12.02
N ARG A 179 -12.94 -5.29 -11.26
CA ARG A 179 -12.94 -3.88 -11.73
C ARG A 179 -12.01 -3.56 -12.91
N HIS A 180 -10.98 -4.38 -13.16
CA HIS A 180 -10.02 -4.17 -14.25
C HIS A 180 -10.17 -5.19 -15.39
N SER A 181 -11.14 -6.10 -15.29
CA SER A 181 -11.35 -7.14 -16.30
C SER A 181 -11.92 -6.57 -17.59
N LEU A 182 -11.61 -7.23 -18.70
CA LEU A 182 -12.18 -6.88 -20.01
C LEU A 182 -13.70 -7.08 -20.02
N ALA A 183 -14.22 -8.08 -19.29
CA ALA A 183 -15.66 -8.31 -19.18
C ALA A 183 -16.36 -7.13 -18.50
N THR A 184 -15.82 -6.61 -17.40
CA THR A 184 -16.37 -5.39 -16.75
C THR A 184 -16.28 -4.17 -17.67
N ARG A 185 -15.20 -4.05 -18.46
CA ARG A 185 -14.98 -2.90 -19.35
C ARG A 185 -15.88 -2.91 -20.59
N PHE A 186 -16.12 -4.08 -21.19
CA PHE A 186 -16.82 -4.20 -22.47
C PHE A 186 -18.25 -4.70 -22.36
N LEU A 187 -18.66 -5.25 -21.21
CA LEU A 187 -20.02 -5.69 -20.95
C LEU A 187 -20.57 -4.92 -19.73
N PRO A 188 -20.90 -3.62 -19.89
CA PRO A 188 -21.48 -2.84 -18.80
C PRO A 188 -22.78 -3.49 -18.32
N GLY A 189 -22.96 -3.60 -17.01
CA GLY A 189 -24.14 -4.22 -16.42
C GLY A 189 -24.12 -5.76 -16.33
N ASN A 190 -23.00 -6.43 -16.64
CA ASN A 190 -22.92 -7.87 -16.46
C ASN A 190 -23.07 -8.26 -14.97
N ARG A 191 -23.98 -9.21 -14.69
CA ARG A 191 -24.39 -9.59 -13.33
C ARG A 191 -23.24 -10.08 -12.45
N TRP A 192 -22.24 -10.75 -13.03
CA TRP A 192 -21.07 -11.23 -12.28
C TRP A 192 -20.19 -10.09 -11.78
N SER A 193 -19.92 -9.09 -12.62
CA SER A 193 -19.17 -7.90 -12.20
C SER A 193 -19.99 -7.06 -11.24
N GLN A 194 -21.28 -6.88 -11.49
CA GLN A 194 -22.17 -6.11 -10.60
C GLN A 194 -22.24 -6.73 -9.20
N ARG A 195 -22.40 -8.05 -9.11
CA ARG A 195 -22.39 -8.78 -7.84
C ARG A 195 -21.05 -8.65 -7.13
N TYR A 196 -19.94 -8.88 -7.84
CA TYR A 196 -18.61 -8.80 -7.23
C TYR A 196 -18.27 -7.38 -6.74
N LEU A 197 -18.59 -6.37 -7.56
CA LEU A 197 -18.33 -4.95 -7.26
C LEU A 197 -19.42 -4.31 -6.41
N MET A 198 -20.47 -5.07 -6.06
CA MET A 198 -21.63 -4.61 -5.30
C MET A 198 -22.27 -3.35 -5.87
N THR A 199 -22.35 -3.21 -7.19
CA THR A 199 -22.93 -2.00 -7.85
C THR A 199 -24.44 -2.08 -8.05
N GLU A 200 -25.11 -3.04 -7.42
CA GLU A 200 -26.56 -3.29 -7.56
C GLU A 200 -27.40 -2.41 -6.62
N TRP A 201 -26.75 -1.57 -5.78
CA TRP A 201 -27.40 -0.70 -4.81
C TRP A 201 -26.66 0.64 -4.68
N ASN A 202 -27.34 1.64 -4.12
CA ASN A 202 -26.86 3.02 -4.02
C ASN A 202 -25.88 3.28 -2.86
N HIS A 203 -25.67 2.30 -1.97
CA HIS A 203 -24.82 2.43 -0.78
C HIS A 203 -25.26 3.54 0.20
N GLU A 204 -26.57 3.78 0.31
CA GLU A 204 -27.11 4.78 1.25
C GLU A 204 -27.58 4.16 2.58
N ASP A 205 -27.68 2.83 2.67
CA ASP A 205 -28.14 2.12 3.87
C ASP A 205 -27.03 1.24 4.48
N VAL A 206 -27.15 0.93 5.78
CA VAL A 206 -26.29 -0.08 6.41
C VAL A 206 -26.59 -1.44 5.79
N ARG A 207 -25.56 -2.19 5.39
CA ARG A 207 -25.77 -3.50 4.75
C ARG A 207 -24.67 -4.48 5.05
N GLU A 208 -25.06 -5.74 5.23
CA GLU A 208 -24.13 -6.86 5.28
C GLU A 208 -23.46 -7.06 3.92
N VAL A 209 -22.14 -7.14 3.97
CA VAL A 209 -21.27 -7.31 2.80
C VAL A 209 -20.22 -8.36 3.13
N ASP A 210 -19.63 -8.95 2.10
CA ASP A 210 -18.60 -9.97 2.32
C ASP A 210 -17.31 -9.36 2.90
N TRP A 211 -16.84 -8.26 2.34
CA TRP A 211 -15.68 -7.54 2.89
C TRP A 211 -15.70 -6.05 2.58
N VAL A 212 -14.96 -5.30 3.40
CA VAL A 212 -14.77 -3.85 3.31
C VAL A 212 -13.30 -3.48 3.19
N SER A 213 -13.01 -2.34 2.58
CA SER A 213 -11.65 -1.88 2.36
C SER A 213 -10.97 -1.49 3.67
N GLY A 214 -9.72 -1.93 3.84
CA GLY A 214 -8.86 -1.55 4.97
C GLY A 214 -8.52 -0.05 5.04
N ALA A 215 -8.94 0.76 4.07
CA ALA A 215 -8.74 2.21 4.09
C ALA A 215 -9.43 2.90 5.29
N CYS A 216 -10.60 2.39 5.69
CA CYS A 216 -11.21 2.72 6.98
C CYS A 216 -12.10 1.56 7.43
N MET A 217 -11.61 0.82 8.43
CA MET A 217 -12.25 -0.38 8.95
C MET A 217 -12.32 -0.31 10.47
N LEU A 218 -13.54 -0.34 11.01
CA LEU A 218 -13.78 -0.44 12.45
C LEU A 218 -13.98 -1.91 12.81
N ILE A 219 -13.25 -2.39 13.80
CA ILE A 219 -13.26 -3.77 14.23
C ILE A 219 -13.68 -3.80 15.70
N HIS A 220 -14.73 -4.54 16.02
CA HIS A 220 -15.11 -4.75 17.41
C HIS A 220 -14.17 -5.77 18.08
N ARG A 221 -13.85 -5.58 19.36
CA ARG A 221 -12.99 -6.46 20.17
C ARG A 221 -13.38 -7.94 20.07
N ARG A 222 -14.68 -8.23 20.18
CA ARG A 222 -15.27 -9.55 19.92
C ARG A 222 -14.78 -10.25 18.65
N ALA A 223 -14.54 -9.51 17.56
CA ALA A 223 -14.02 -10.08 16.32
C ALA A 223 -12.54 -10.43 16.49
N ILE A 224 -11.74 -9.53 17.06
CA ILE A 224 -10.33 -9.77 17.38
C ILE A 224 -10.18 -10.99 18.30
N ASP A 225 -11.01 -11.11 19.33
CA ASP A 225 -10.96 -12.23 20.28
C ASP A 225 -11.32 -13.56 19.61
N ARG A 226 -12.21 -13.52 18.61
CA ARG A 226 -12.72 -14.71 17.94
C ARG A 226 -11.84 -15.19 16.78
N VAL A 227 -11.24 -14.26 16.04
CA VAL A 227 -10.45 -14.60 14.83
C VAL A 227 -8.98 -14.26 14.91
N GLY A 228 -8.56 -13.59 15.99
CA GLY A 228 -7.20 -13.08 16.16
C GLY A 228 -6.96 -11.78 15.38
N LEU A 229 -5.69 -11.42 15.27
CA LEU A 229 -5.22 -10.19 14.62
C LEU A 229 -5.21 -10.31 13.08
N LEU A 230 -4.79 -9.25 12.37
CA LEU A 230 -4.52 -9.33 10.94
C LEU A 230 -3.37 -10.30 10.68
N ASP A 231 -3.39 -11.04 9.58
CA ASP A 231 -2.34 -12.02 9.31
C ASP A 231 -1.08 -11.34 8.71
N PRO A 232 0.09 -11.39 9.39
CA PRO A 232 1.32 -10.76 8.92
C PRO A 232 1.87 -11.33 7.59
N ALA A 233 1.37 -12.47 7.11
CA ALA A 233 1.71 -13.01 5.80
C ALA A 233 1.28 -12.08 4.65
N TYR A 234 0.28 -11.21 4.89
CA TYR A 234 -0.12 -10.14 3.98
C TYR A 234 0.68 -8.87 4.28
N PHE A 235 1.84 -8.74 3.63
CA PHE A 235 2.70 -7.55 3.77
C PHE A 235 1.99 -6.26 3.30
N PHE A 236 1.26 -6.34 2.19
CA PHE A 236 0.55 -5.22 1.59
C PHE A 236 -0.60 -5.72 0.73
N SER A 237 -1.81 -5.27 1.05
CA SER A 237 -3.07 -5.61 0.38
C SER A 237 -3.52 -7.06 0.59
N ILE A 238 -4.84 -7.28 0.54
CA ILE A 238 -5.55 -8.56 0.76
C ILE A 238 -5.72 -8.92 2.24
N GLU A 239 -5.02 -8.26 3.17
CA GLU A 239 -5.22 -8.46 4.60
C GLU A 239 -6.65 -8.13 5.06
N ASP A 240 -7.28 -7.12 4.45
CA ASP A 240 -8.65 -6.70 4.71
C ASP A 240 -9.66 -7.77 4.25
N VAL A 241 -9.45 -8.33 3.06
CA VAL A 241 -10.25 -9.44 2.52
C VAL A 241 -10.12 -10.70 3.39
N ASP A 242 -8.89 -11.05 3.78
CA ASP A 242 -8.62 -12.20 4.66
C ASP A 242 -9.26 -12.02 6.04
N TYR A 243 -9.12 -10.83 6.63
CA TYR A 243 -9.69 -10.55 7.94
C TYR A 243 -11.23 -10.63 7.90
N CYS A 244 -11.87 -9.99 6.92
CA CYS A 244 -13.33 -10.06 6.74
C CYS A 244 -13.80 -11.50 6.50
N ARG A 245 -13.04 -12.30 5.73
CA ARG A 245 -13.32 -13.73 5.52
C ARG A 245 -13.31 -14.49 6.83
N ARG A 246 -12.27 -14.34 7.64
CA ARG A 246 -12.20 -15.01 8.95
C ARG A 246 -13.33 -14.59 9.88
N VAL A 247 -13.68 -13.30 9.90
CA VAL A 247 -14.80 -12.76 10.69
C VAL A 247 -16.13 -13.40 10.25
N HIS A 248 -16.38 -13.45 8.94
CA HIS A 248 -17.55 -14.10 8.36
C HIS A 248 -17.61 -15.59 8.69
N ASP A 249 -16.50 -16.32 8.53
CA ASP A 249 -16.43 -17.77 8.80
C ASP A 249 -16.58 -18.08 10.29
N ALA A 250 -16.27 -17.12 11.16
CA ALA A 250 -16.56 -17.17 12.58
C ALA A 250 -18.03 -16.80 12.91
N GLY A 251 -18.89 -16.55 11.92
CA GLY A 251 -20.30 -16.23 12.12
C GLY A 251 -20.56 -14.82 12.66
N LEU A 252 -19.65 -13.87 12.42
CA LEU A 252 -19.87 -12.44 12.66
C LEU A 252 -20.10 -11.73 11.34
N ALA A 253 -21.01 -10.76 11.32
CA ALA A 253 -21.31 -9.96 10.14
C ALA A 253 -20.21 -8.92 9.88
N VAL A 254 -19.94 -8.71 8.59
CA VAL A 254 -19.18 -7.57 8.09
C VAL A 254 -20.18 -6.64 7.42
N ARG A 255 -20.19 -5.35 7.78
CA ARG A 255 -21.21 -4.40 7.32
C ARG A 255 -20.60 -3.14 6.73
N TYR A 256 -21.19 -2.67 5.63
CA TYR A 256 -20.97 -1.34 5.10
C TYR A 256 -21.79 -0.33 5.91
N PHE A 257 -21.18 0.79 6.31
CA PHE A 257 -21.80 1.81 7.15
C PHE A 257 -21.75 3.19 6.47
N PRO A 258 -22.86 3.66 5.85
CA PRO A 258 -22.87 4.85 5.00
C PRO A 258 -22.66 6.16 5.77
N ALA A 259 -23.03 6.18 7.05
CA ALA A 259 -22.99 7.40 7.86
C ALA A 259 -21.57 7.79 8.29
N ALA A 260 -20.61 6.86 8.29
CA ALA A 260 -19.19 7.17 8.48
C ALA A 260 -18.56 7.52 7.13
N ARG A 261 -18.25 8.79 6.88
CA ARG A 261 -17.74 9.23 5.58
C ARG A 261 -16.27 9.64 5.65
N ILE A 262 -15.49 9.10 4.72
CA ILE A 262 -14.09 9.45 4.53
C ILE A 262 -13.78 9.70 3.06
N GLN A 263 -12.77 10.52 2.77
CA GLN A 263 -12.10 10.54 1.48
C GLN A 263 -10.79 9.76 1.55
N HIS A 264 -10.43 9.04 0.49
CA HIS A 264 -9.18 8.28 0.45
C HIS A 264 -8.50 8.33 -0.92
N ARG A 265 -7.21 8.66 -0.93
CA ARG A 265 -6.41 8.80 -2.15
C ARG A 265 -5.81 7.47 -2.59
N VAL A 266 -6.52 6.75 -3.46
CA VAL A 266 -6.07 5.44 -3.97
C VAL A 266 -4.66 5.50 -4.58
N GLY A 267 -3.77 4.66 -4.07
CA GLY A 267 -2.46 4.40 -4.67
C GLY A 267 -1.36 5.41 -4.31
N GLY A 268 -1.62 6.34 -3.39
CA GLY A 268 -0.62 7.30 -2.90
C GLY A 268 0.67 6.60 -2.44
N SER A 269 0.55 5.60 -1.59
CA SER A 269 1.66 4.88 -0.94
C SER A 269 2.43 3.90 -1.83
N THR A 270 2.00 3.67 -3.09
CA THR A 270 2.63 2.67 -3.98
C THR A 270 3.56 3.24 -5.04
N LYS A 271 3.59 4.58 -5.20
CA LYS A 271 4.29 5.25 -6.29
C LYS A 271 5.80 4.96 -6.34
N HIS A 272 6.44 4.92 -5.17
CA HIS A 272 7.89 4.73 -5.05
C HIS A 272 8.35 3.26 -5.11
N ALA A 273 7.41 2.31 -4.97
CA ALA A 273 7.71 0.88 -4.90
C ALA A 273 6.75 0.02 -5.75
N ALA A 274 6.30 0.55 -6.90
CA ALA A 274 5.21 -0.03 -7.69
C ALA A 274 5.36 -1.52 -8.00
N TYR A 275 6.54 -1.99 -8.44
CA TYR A 275 6.75 -3.42 -8.73
C TYR A 275 6.64 -4.31 -7.47
N ARG A 276 7.09 -3.81 -6.32
CA ARG A 276 7.00 -4.55 -5.04
C ARG A 276 5.57 -4.59 -4.55
N ALA A 277 4.85 -3.47 -4.63
CA ALA A 277 3.43 -3.41 -4.31
C ALA A 277 2.63 -4.37 -5.20
N MET A 278 2.94 -4.42 -6.51
CA MET A 278 2.34 -5.40 -7.43
C MET A 278 2.65 -6.83 -7.00
N TYR A 279 3.92 -7.17 -6.75
CA TYR A 279 4.30 -8.52 -6.32
C TYR A 279 3.62 -8.91 -4.99
N ALA A 280 3.67 -8.04 -3.98
CA ALA A 280 3.06 -8.26 -2.67
C ALA A 280 1.55 -8.50 -2.79
N HIS A 281 0.84 -7.66 -3.55
CA HIS A 281 -0.59 -7.82 -3.79
C HIS A 281 -0.92 -9.17 -4.44
N HIS A 282 -0.19 -9.59 -5.49
CA HIS A 282 -0.48 -10.85 -6.17
C HIS A 282 -0.06 -12.08 -5.35
N ARG A 283 1.02 -11.97 -4.56
CA ARG A 283 1.38 -12.98 -3.55
C ARG A 283 0.28 -13.09 -2.49
N GLY A 284 -0.29 -11.97 -2.06
CA GLY A 284 -1.46 -11.91 -1.17
C GLY A 284 -2.67 -12.62 -1.78
N MET A 285 -3.01 -12.34 -3.05
CA MET A 285 -4.10 -13.03 -3.76
C MET A 285 -3.91 -14.55 -3.76
N TRP A 286 -2.70 -15.02 -4.06
CA TRP A 286 -2.37 -16.45 -4.04
C TRP A 286 -2.46 -17.06 -2.62
N THR A 287 -2.02 -16.31 -1.61
CA THR A 287 -2.08 -16.75 -0.21
C THR A 287 -3.53 -16.88 0.27
N TYR A 288 -4.37 -15.87 0.00
CA TYR A 288 -5.81 -15.91 0.27
C TYR A 288 -6.48 -17.09 -0.43
N TYR A 289 -6.18 -17.27 -1.72
CA TYR A 289 -6.71 -18.38 -2.51
C TYR A 289 -6.38 -19.74 -1.89
N ARG A 290 -5.10 -19.97 -1.54
CA ARG A 290 -4.65 -21.23 -0.94
C ARG A 290 -5.30 -21.56 0.40
N ARG A 291 -5.75 -20.55 1.13
CA ARG A 291 -6.33 -20.70 2.47
C ARG A 291 -7.83 -20.89 2.44
N HIS A 292 -8.52 -20.14 1.58
CA HIS A 292 -9.97 -19.99 1.66
C HIS A 292 -10.73 -20.61 0.47
N MET A 293 -10.02 -21.00 -0.60
CA MET A 293 -10.67 -21.30 -1.89
C MET A 293 -10.05 -22.46 -2.66
N ARG A 294 -9.31 -23.34 -2.00
CA ARG A 294 -8.79 -24.55 -2.66
C ARG A 294 -9.94 -25.36 -3.22
N GLY A 295 -9.83 -25.74 -4.49
CA GLY A 295 -10.85 -26.48 -5.21
C GLY A 295 -10.25 -27.72 -5.87
N SER A 296 -10.72 -28.02 -7.07
CA SER A 296 -10.14 -29.08 -7.89
C SER A 296 -8.86 -28.59 -8.58
N ILE A 297 -7.93 -29.51 -8.86
CA ILE A 297 -6.65 -29.20 -9.54
C ILE A 297 -6.83 -28.31 -10.79
N PRO A 298 -7.82 -28.53 -11.69
CA PRO A 298 -8.05 -27.64 -12.82
C PRO A 298 -8.45 -26.21 -12.41
N MET A 299 -9.28 -26.06 -11.38
CA MET A 299 -9.70 -24.75 -10.89
C MET A 299 -8.56 -24.01 -10.19
N ASP A 300 -7.72 -24.75 -9.46
CA ASP A 300 -6.51 -24.24 -8.84
C ASP A 300 -5.51 -23.75 -9.89
N ALA A 301 -5.28 -24.54 -10.94
CA ALA A 301 -4.42 -24.17 -12.06
C ALA A 301 -4.97 -22.94 -12.81
N PHE A 302 -6.28 -22.90 -13.07
CA PHE A 302 -6.94 -21.76 -13.71
C PHE A 302 -6.76 -20.48 -12.88
N THR A 303 -6.98 -20.57 -11.56
CA THR A 303 -6.85 -19.41 -10.67
C THR A 303 -5.41 -18.92 -10.59
N ALA A 304 -4.44 -19.85 -10.46
CA ALA A 304 -3.02 -19.53 -10.46
C ALA A 304 -2.59 -18.84 -11.77
N ALA A 305 -3.02 -19.39 -12.92
CA ALA A 305 -2.77 -18.80 -14.23
C ALA A 305 -3.38 -17.40 -14.36
N GLY A 306 -4.60 -17.18 -13.87
CA GLY A 306 -5.27 -15.87 -13.86
C GLY A 306 -4.53 -14.83 -13.02
N ILE A 307 -4.07 -15.21 -11.82
CA ILE A 307 -3.26 -14.33 -10.95
C ILE A 307 -1.93 -13.98 -11.62
N GLY A 308 -1.25 -14.98 -12.19
CA GLY A 308 0.02 -14.80 -12.90
C GLY A 308 -0.10 -13.90 -14.14
N ALA A 309 -1.11 -14.15 -14.97
CA ALA A 309 -1.40 -13.34 -16.17
C ALA A 309 -1.68 -11.88 -15.80
N ARG A 310 -2.49 -11.64 -14.76
CA ARG A 310 -2.78 -10.29 -14.25
C ARG A 310 -1.51 -9.56 -13.80
N LEU A 311 -0.63 -10.24 -13.05
CA LEU A 311 0.65 -9.67 -12.64
C LEU A 311 1.48 -9.26 -13.85
N GLY A 312 1.59 -10.16 -14.85
CA GLY A 312 2.29 -9.89 -16.10
C GLY A 312 1.75 -8.64 -16.81
N VAL A 313 0.42 -8.54 -16.98
CA VAL A 313 -0.23 -7.38 -17.60
C VAL A 313 0.07 -6.09 -16.83
N HIS A 314 -0.01 -6.10 -15.50
CA HIS A 314 0.28 -4.92 -14.68
C HIS A 314 1.74 -4.48 -14.78
N VAL A 315 2.68 -5.43 -14.70
CA VAL A 315 4.12 -5.16 -14.81
C VAL A 315 4.45 -4.57 -16.18
N VAL A 316 3.97 -5.19 -17.27
CA VAL A 316 4.20 -4.71 -18.64
C VAL A 316 3.58 -3.34 -18.83
N SER A 317 2.31 -3.16 -18.44
CA SER A 317 1.61 -1.88 -18.58
C SER A 317 2.31 -0.74 -17.84
N TYR A 318 2.77 -1.00 -16.61
CA TYR A 318 3.50 0.00 -15.83
C TYR A 318 4.88 0.31 -16.44
N THR A 319 5.60 -0.73 -16.89
CA THR A 319 6.90 -0.56 -17.55
C THR A 319 6.77 0.30 -18.81
N LEU A 320 5.79 0.01 -19.66
CA LEU A 320 5.53 0.78 -20.88
C LEU A 320 5.15 2.23 -20.58
N ARG A 321 4.31 2.48 -19.56
CA ARG A 321 3.97 3.85 -19.15
C ARG A 321 5.20 4.62 -18.67
N ARG A 322 6.07 3.99 -17.88
CA ARG A 322 7.31 4.61 -17.38
C ARG A 322 8.29 4.89 -18.51
N LEU A 323 8.44 3.98 -19.47
CA LEU A 323 9.27 4.20 -20.66
C LEU A 323 8.74 5.36 -21.50
N ARG A 324 7.43 5.41 -21.74
CA ARG A 324 6.79 6.52 -22.45
C ARG A 324 7.05 7.85 -21.74
N GLN A 325 6.84 7.93 -20.43
CA GLN A 325 7.11 9.15 -19.66
C GLN A 325 8.57 9.60 -19.76
N ARG A 326 9.53 8.67 -19.74
CA ARG A 326 10.96 8.98 -19.93
C ARG A 326 11.28 9.51 -21.33
N ILE A 327 10.65 8.95 -22.36
CA ILE A 327 10.83 9.42 -23.74
C ILE A 327 10.27 10.84 -23.88
N PHE A 328 9.06 11.09 -23.38
CA PHE A 328 8.43 12.43 -23.43
C PHE A 328 9.13 13.47 -22.55
N ALA A 329 9.83 13.07 -21.50
CA ALA A 329 10.64 13.98 -20.68
C ALA A 329 12.05 14.23 -21.27
N ALA A 330 12.45 13.46 -22.28
CA ALA A 330 13.73 13.59 -22.98
C ALA A 330 13.63 14.33 -24.32
N VAL A 331 12.42 14.69 -24.74
CA VAL A 331 12.07 15.52 -25.92
C VAL A 331 11.66 16.89 -25.41
#